data_AF-A0A7Y4XJX7-F1
#
_entry.id   AF-A0A7Y4XJX7-F1
#
_cell.length_a   1.000
_cell.length_b   1.000
_cell.length_c   1.000
_cell.angle_alpha   90.00
_cell.angle_beta   90.00
_cell.angle_gamma   90.00
#
_symmetry.space_group_name_H-M   'P 1'
#
loop_
_entity.id
_entity.type
_entity.pdbx_description
1 polymer ?
#
loop_
_entity_poly.entity_id
_entity_poly.type
_entity_poly.pdbx_seq_one_letter_code
_entity_poly.pdbx_strand_id
1 'polypeptide(L)'
;DLALERIAEAAATGRAVDAITDYGRAIASGESAQAIILITQRYFLKLHRVRGDLDGGRSLDEALRYLRPPLHFKQRDAFAAQVRNWSRVSLDAALVRISEAAKAARLSSQLEDTLGERLILALSAMAAPNRAGSSAARRR
;
A
#
# COMPACT_ATOMS: atom_id res chain seq x y z
N ASP A 1 8.32 -11.23 -5.03
CA ASP A 1 7.98 -11.14 -6.45
C ASP A 1 7.74 -9.66 -6.79
N LEU A 2 8.48 -9.10 -7.74
CA LEU A 2 8.31 -7.71 -8.17
C LEU A 2 6.95 -7.48 -8.86
N ALA A 3 6.38 -8.50 -9.50
CA ALA A 3 5.08 -8.40 -10.15
C ALA A 3 3.96 -8.18 -9.13
N LEU A 4 3.98 -8.93 -8.03
CA LEU A 4 3.00 -8.79 -6.95
C LEU A 4 3.21 -7.51 -6.13
N GLU A 5 4.45 -7.04 -6.01
CA GLU A 5 4.73 -5.76 -5.33
C GLU A 5 4.13 -4.56 -6.09
N ARG A 6 3.91 -4.66 -7.42
CA ARG A 6 3.21 -3.60 -8.19
C ARG A 6 1.77 -3.37 -7.73
N ILE A 7 1.09 -4.40 -7.23
CA ILE A 7 -0.27 -4.28 -6.69
C ILE A 7 -0.24 -3.37 -5.45
N ALA A 8 0.71 -3.62 -4.55
CA ALA A 8 0.89 -2.83 -3.33
C ALA A 8 1.32 -1.40 -3.65
N GLU A 9 2.21 -1.21 -4.62
CA GLU A 9 2.64 0.11 -5.10
C GLU A 9 1.48 0.90 -5.71
N ALA A 10 0.68 0.28 -6.59
CA ALA A 10 -0.50 0.90 -7.19
C ALA A 10 -1.51 1.31 -6.12
N ALA A 11 -1.76 0.43 -5.14
CA ALA A 11 -2.64 0.72 -4.01
C ALA A 11 -2.11 1.88 -3.15
N ALA A 12 -0.83 1.87 -2.77
CA ALA A 12 -0.22 2.95 -1.99
C ALA A 12 -0.17 4.29 -2.73
N THR A 13 -0.26 4.28 -4.06
CA THR A 13 -0.37 5.47 -4.91
C THR A 13 -1.83 5.94 -5.05
N GLY A 14 -2.81 5.06 -4.81
CA GLY A 14 -4.23 5.33 -5.04
C GLY A 14 -4.69 5.03 -6.47
N ARG A 15 -3.90 4.32 -7.27
CA ARG A 15 -4.27 3.84 -8.61
C ARG A 15 -5.16 2.61 -8.51
N ALA A 16 -6.37 2.79 -7.99
CA ALA A 16 -7.29 1.69 -7.65
C ALA A 16 -7.58 0.77 -8.85
N VAL A 17 -7.81 1.33 -10.04
CA VAL A 17 -8.09 0.56 -11.26
C VAL A 17 -6.91 -0.36 -11.61
N ASP A 18 -5.69 0.18 -11.59
CA ASP A 18 -4.48 -0.60 -11.88
C ASP A 18 -4.25 -1.68 -10.84
N ALA A 19 -4.42 -1.35 -9.55
CA ALA A 19 -4.21 -2.27 -8.44
C ALA A 19 -5.16 -3.48 -8.53
N ILE A 20 -6.43 -3.26 -8.87
CA ILE A 20 -7.43 -4.34 -8.99
C ILE A 20 -7.26 -5.12 -10.28
N THR A 21 -6.88 -4.47 -11.37
CA THR A 21 -6.55 -5.16 -12.62
C THR A 21 -5.37 -6.11 -12.43
N ASP A 22 -4.30 -5.64 -11.79
CA ASP A 22 -3.12 -6.48 -11.50
C ASP A 22 -3.44 -7.58 -10.46
N TYR A 23 -4.30 -7.29 -9.47
CA TYR A 23 -4.79 -8.30 -8.52
C TYR A 23 -5.54 -9.43 -9.23
N GLY A 24 -6.55 -9.10 -10.05
CA GLY A 24 -7.32 -10.08 -10.79
C GLY A 24 -6.45 -10.91 -11.75
N ARG A 25 -5.45 -10.29 -12.38
CA ARG A 25 -4.47 -11.03 -13.21
C ARG A 25 -3.65 -12.00 -12.38
N ALA A 26 -3.18 -11.60 -11.20
CA ALA A 26 -2.39 -12.47 -10.32
C ALA A 26 -3.21 -13.70 -9.88
N ILE A 27 -4.45 -13.50 -9.42
CA ILE A 27 -5.37 -14.59 -9.08
C ILE A 27 -5.61 -15.51 -10.29
N ALA A 28 -5.91 -14.94 -11.47
CA ALA A 28 -6.11 -15.73 -12.69
C ALA A 28 -4.87 -16.53 -13.12
N SER A 29 -3.67 -16.10 -12.74
CA SER A 29 -2.41 -16.83 -12.96
C SER A 29 -2.10 -17.88 -11.88
N GLY A 30 -2.97 -18.06 -10.89
CA GLY A 30 -2.83 -19.06 -9.82
C GLY A 30 -2.09 -18.56 -8.58
N GLU A 31 -1.85 -17.25 -8.45
CA GLU A 31 -1.29 -16.68 -7.23
C GLU A 31 -2.32 -16.68 -6.11
N SER A 32 -1.87 -16.90 -4.88
CA SER A 32 -2.76 -16.91 -3.72
C SER A 32 -3.05 -15.48 -3.23
N ALA A 33 -4.32 -15.19 -2.91
CA ALA A 33 -4.71 -13.96 -2.23
C ALA A 33 -3.90 -13.73 -0.94
N GLN A 34 -3.58 -14.79 -0.20
CA GLN A 34 -2.73 -14.72 1.00
C GLN A 34 -1.32 -14.22 0.69
N ALA A 35 -0.73 -14.67 -0.42
CA ALA A 35 0.59 -14.23 -0.85
C ALA A 35 0.58 -12.74 -1.22
N ILE A 36 -0.46 -12.29 -1.93
CA ILE A 36 -0.65 -10.89 -2.31
C ILE A 36 -0.83 -10.01 -1.06
N ILE A 37 -1.66 -10.43 -0.10
CA ILE A 37 -1.86 -9.73 1.18
C ILE A 37 -0.55 -9.63 1.95
N LEU A 38 0.24 -10.71 2.03
CA LEU A 38 1.53 -10.71 2.72
C LEU A 38 2.54 -9.74 2.07
N ILE A 39 2.62 -9.73 0.74
CA ILE A 39 3.50 -8.80 0.01
C ILE A 39 3.05 -7.35 0.22
N THR A 40 1.74 -7.11 0.19
CA THR A 40 1.16 -5.80 0.51
C THR A 40 1.51 -5.37 1.93
N GLN A 41 1.38 -6.25 2.92
CA GLN A 41 1.78 -5.96 4.30
C GLN A 41 3.26 -5.56 4.41
N ARG A 42 4.15 -6.32 3.77
CA ARG A 42 5.59 -6.02 3.75
C ARG A 42 5.88 -4.65 3.12
N TYR A 43 5.17 -4.29 2.05
CA TYR A 43 5.30 -2.98 1.41
C TYR A 43 4.88 -1.84 2.34
N PHE A 44 3.72 -1.97 3.00
CA PHE A 44 3.23 -0.95 3.94
C PHE A 44 4.09 -0.84 5.20
N LEU A 45 4.65 -1.94 5.70
CA LEU A 45 5.64 -1.91 6.79
C LEU A 45 6.92 -1.17 6.37
N LYS A 46 7.36 -1.36 5.12
CA LYS A 46 8.50 -0.66 4.52
C LYS A 46 8.23 0.86 4.46
N LEU A 47 7.04 1.27 3.99
CA LEU A 47 6.61 2.67 4.00
C LEU A 47 6.56 3.24 5.43
N HIS A 48 5.94 2.52 6.37
CA HIS A 48 5.83 2.93 7.76
C HIS A 48 7.20 3.15 8.41
N ARG A 49 8.14 2.23 8.18
CA ARG A 49 9.52 2.39 8.67
C ARG A 49 10.17 3.66 8.14
N VAL A 50 10.16 3.87 6.83
CA VAL A 50 10.82 5.04 6.21
C VAL A 50 10.11 6.34 6.62
N ARG A 51 8.79 6.33 6.76
CA ARG A 51 8.05 7.47 7.29
C ARG A 51 8.50 7.82 8.72
N GLY A 52 8.67 6.81 9.57
CA GLY A 52 9.18 6.98 10.93
C GLY A 52 10.59 7.58 10.98
N ASP A 53 11.49 7.15 10.09
CA ASP A 53 12.83 7.75 9.98
C ASP A 53 12.75 9.25 9.66
N LEU A 54 11.86 9.64 8.73
CA LEU A 54 11.64 11.04 8.36
C LEU A 54 11.04 11.86 9.51
N ASP A 55 10.07 11.28 10.22
CA ASP A 55 9.48 11.91 11.42
C ASP A 55 10.52 12.12 12.53
N GLY A 56 11.52 11.24 12.60
CA GLY A 56 12.69 11.35 13.47
C GLY A 56 13.76 12.36 13.00
N GLY A 57 13.52 13.08 11.89
CA GLY A 57 14.42 14.11 11.35
C GLY A 57 15.46 13.61 10.35
N ARG A 58 15.46 12.31 10.00
CA ARG A 58 16.36 11.79 8.96
C ARG A 58 15.92 12.30 7.59
N SER A 59 16.89 12.63 6.73
CA SER A 59 16.59 12.98 5.34
C SER A 59 16.06 11.77 4.56
N LEU A 60 15.23 12.01 3.55
CA LEU A 60 14.67 10.93 2.72
C LEU A 60 15.76 10.10 2.03
N ASP A 61 16.79 10.74 1.45
CA ASP A 61 17.85 10.01 0.75
C ASP A 61 18.63 9.10 1.72
N GLU A 62 18.93 9.60 2.92
CA GLU A 62 19.57 8.80 3.97
C GLU A 62 18.70 7.62 4.40
N ALA A 63 17.40 7.85 4.65
CA ALA A 63 16.47 6.78 5.04
C ALA A 63 16.36 5.69 3.96
N LEU A 64 16.31 6.08 2.68
CA LEU A 64 16.28 5.13 1.56
C LEU A 64 17.60 4.36 1.40
N ARG A 65 18.76 4.98 1.68
CA ARG A 65 20.07 4.29 1.64
C ARG A 65 20.19 3.18 2.70
N TYR A 66 19.60 3.40 3.88
CA TYR A 66 19.61 2.42 4.97
C TYR A 66 18.52 1.35 4.87
N LEU A 67 17.65 1.45 3.86
CA LEU A 67 16.60 0.46 3.65
C LEU A 67 17.19 -0.89 3.23
N ARG A 68 16.68 -1.97 3.83
CA ARG A 68 17.05 -3.34 3.50
C ARG A 68 15.77 -4.18 3.31
N PRO A 69 15.57 -4.81 2.13
CA PRO A 69 16.41 -4.75 0.94
C PRO A 69 16.39 -3.36 0.27
N PRO A 70 17.44 -2.98 -0.50
CA PRO A 70 17.44 -1.75 -1.28
C PRO A 70 16.28 -1.72 -2.28
N LEU A 71 15.73 -0.53 -2.54
CA LEU A 71 14.77 -0.34 -3.62
C LEU A 71 15.46 -0.43 -4.97
N HIS A 72 14.79 -1.04 -5.95
CA HIS A 72 15.20 -0.93 -7.33
C HIS A 72 15.10 0.53 -7.78
N PHE A 73 16.02 1.00 -8.63
CA PHE A 73 16.11 2.42 -9.00
C PHE A 73 14.79 2.97 -9.57
N LYS A 74 14.07 2.16 -10.37
CA LYS A 74 12.77 2.51 -10.95
C LYS A 74 11.64 2.71 -9.92
N GLN A 75 11.78 2.13 -8.72
CA GLN A 75 10.78 2.23 -7.65
C GLN A 75 11.08 3.40 -6.70
N ARG A 76 12.29 3.98 -6.73
CA ARG A 76 12.72 4.99 -5.76
C ARG A 76 11.81 6.22 -5.77
N ASP A 77 11.49 6.75 -6.95
CA ASP A 77 10.71 7.98 -7.08
C ASP A 77 9.26 7.78 -6.64
N ALA A 78 8.63 6.68 -7.07
CA ALA A 78 7.27 6.32 -6.67
C ALA A 78 7.18 6.10 -5.15
N PHE A 79 8.11 5.33 -4.59
CA PHE A 79 8.15 5.06 -3.15
C PHE A 79 8.42 6.35 -2.34
N ALA A 80 9.34 7.20 -2.81
CA ALA A 80 9.62 8.50 -2.22
C ALA A 80 8.38 9.42 -2.21
N ALA A 81 7.58 9.42 -3.26
CA ALA A 81 6.32 10.17 -3.31
C ALA A 81 5.31 9.63 -2.28
N GLN A 82 5.18 8.31 -2.17
CA GLN A 82 4.26 7.67 -1.22
C GLN A 82 4.65 7.94 0.24
N VAL A 83 5.93 7.87 0.59
CA VAL A 83 6.42 8.21 1.94
C VAL A 83 6.01 9.62 2.36
N ARG A 84 5.98 10.57 1.41
CA ARG A 84 5.54 11.94 1.66
C ARG A 84 4.02 12.08 1.77
N ASN A 85 3.27 11.31 0.98
CA ASN A 85 1.81 11.35 0.93
C ASN A 85 1.14 10.66 2.13
N TRP A 86 1.75 9.59 2.62
CA TRP A 86 1.23 8.85 3.77
C TRP A 86 1.73 9.46 5.09
N SER A 87 0.83 9.67 6.05
CA SER A 87 1.19 10.01 7.42
C SER A 87 1.42 8.73 8.23
N ARG A 88 2.14 8.83 9.35
CA ARG A 88 2.31 7.69 10.26
C ARG A 88 0.98 7.13 10.73
N VAL A 89 0.03 8.01 11.07
CA VAL A 89 -1.32 7.64 11.52
C VAL A 89 -2.10 6.88 10.44
N SER A 90 -2.04 7.30 9.17
CA SER A 90 -2.74 6.58 8.11
C SER A 90 -2.07 5.24 7.77
N LEU A 91 -0.74 5.14 7.92
CA LEU A 91 -0.02 3.88 7.77
C LEU A 91 -0.35 2.89 8.90
N ASP A 92 -0.44 3.35 10.15
CA ASP A 92 -0.89 2.52 11.28
C ASP A 92 -2.29 1.97 11.01
N ALA A 93 -3.23 2.82 10.57
CA ALA A 93 -4.59 2.39 10.21
C ALA A 93 -4.60 1.39 9.03
N ALA A 94 -3.75 1.60 8.02
CA ALA A 94 -3.62 0.68 6.88
C ALA A 94 -3.11 -0.69 7.32
N LEU A 95 -2.09 -0.73 8.18
CA LEU A 95 -1.51 -1.97 8.71
C LEU A 95 -2.50 -2.77 9.56
N VAL A 96 -3.33 -2.10 10.37
CA VAL A 96 -4.44 -2.75 11.09
C VAL A 96 -5.41 -3.40 10.10
N ARG A 97 -5.83 -2.65 9.07
CA ARG A 97 -6.77 -3.15 8.05
C ARG A 97 -6.21 -4.33 7.27
N ILE A 98 -4.92 -4.31 6.96
CA ILE A 98 -4.21 -5.43 6.32
C ILE A 98 -4.22 -6.67 7.23
N SER A 99 -3.93 -6.50 8.52
CA SER A 99 -3.94 -7.59 9.51
C SER A 99 -5.33 -8.22 9.66
N GLU A 100 -6.38 -7.40 9.74
CA GLU A 100 -7.76 -7.86 9.81
C GLU A 100 -8.17 -8.64 8.56
N ALA A 101 -7.85 -8.13 7.37
CA ALA A 101 -8.13 -8.80 6.10
C ALA A 101 -7.36 -10.12 5.97
N ALA A 102 -6.08 -10.16 6.38
CA ALA A 102 -5.28 -11.39 6.39
C ALA A 102 -5.91 -12.45 7.30
N LYS A 103 -6.35 -12.05 8.50
CA LYS A 103 -7.05 -12.96 9.42
C LYS A 103 -8.37 -13.46 8.82
N ALA A 104 -9.20 -12.56 8.28
CA ALA A 104 -10.49 -12.92 7.69
C ALA A 104 -10.33 -13.88 6.49
N ALA A 105 -9.37 -13.61 5.60
CA ALA A 105 -9.10 -14.45 4.44
C ALA A 105 -8.66 -15.87 4.85
N ARG A 106 -7.89 -16.01 5.94
CA ARG A 106 -7.48 -17.33 6.46
C ARG A 106 -8.63 -18.11 7.09
N LEU A 107 -9.55 -17.42 7.76
CA LEU A 107 -10.70 -18.05 8.40
C LEU A 107 -11.80 -18.41 7.40
N SER A 108 -11.85 -17.71 6.26
CA SER A 108 -12.86 -17.86 5.22
C SER A 108 -12.21 -18.07 3.86
N SER A 109 -11.57 -19.22 3.65
CA SER A 109 -10.82 -19.53 2.41
C SER A 109 -11.66 -19.39 1.13
N GLN A 110 -12.95 -19.71 1.18
CA GLN A 110 -13.90 -19.54 0.06
C GLN A 110 -14.06 -18.07 -0.39
N LEU A 111 -13.69 -17.11 0.46
CA LEU A 111 -13.84 -15.66 0.22
C LEU A 111 -12.49 -14.93 0.17
N GLU A 112 -11.37 -15.66 0.16
CA GLU A 112 -10.05 -15.03 0.29
C GLU A 112 -9.75 -14.04 -0.84
N ASP A 113 -10.16 -14.37 -2.06
CA ASP A 113 -9.98 -13.50 -3.22
C ASP A 113 -10.76 -12.20 -3.08
N THR A 114 -12.03 -12.28 -2.70
CA THR A 114 -12.90 -11.11 -2.49
C THR A 114 -12.41 -10.24 -1.32
N LEU A 115 -11.92 -10.87 -0.25
CA LEU A 115 -11.39 -10.16 0.92
C LEU A 115 -10.07 -9.44 0.58
N GLY A 116 -9.20 -10.07 -0.20
CA GLY A 116 -7.98 -9.45 -0.70
C GLY A 116 -8.28 -8.30 -1.65
N GLU A 117 -9.19 -8.47 -2.61
CA GLU A 117 -9.60 -7.41 -3.54
C GLU A 117 -10.18 -6.19 -2.79
N ARG A 118 -11.07 -6.44 -1.83
CA ARG A 118 -11.64 -5.40 -0.95
C ARG A 118 -10.56 -4.67 -0.16
N LEU A 119 -9.55 -5.39 0.33
CA LEU A 119 -8.40 -4.77 1.02
C LEU A 119 -7.66 -3.82 0.08
N ILE A 120 -7.31 -4.27 -1.13
CA ILE A 120 -6.59 -3.46 -2.13
C ILE A 120 -7.37 -2.20 -2.51
N LEU A 121 -8.70 -2.30 -2.72
CA LEU A 121 -9.56 -1.14 -2.95
C LEU A 121 -9.52 -0.16 -1.78
N ALA A 122 -9.63 -0.66 -0.55
CA ALA A 122 -9.65 0.18 0.63
C ALA A 122 -8.33 0.93 0.83
N LEU A 123 -7.19 0.25 0.65
CA LEU A 123 -5.86 0.88 0.70
C LEU A 123 -5.70 1.95 -0.38
N SER A 124 -6.20 1.68 -1.59
CA SER A 124 -6.20 2.65 -2.69
C SER A 124 -7.01 3.90 -2.36
N ALA A 125 -8.18 3.74 -1.72
CA ALA A 125 -9.00 4.86 -1.29
C ALA A 125 -8.34 5.69 -0.17
N MET A 126 -7.59 5.05 0.72
CA MET A 126 -6.82 5.73 1.77
C MET A 126 -5.64 6.55 1.23
N ALA A 127 -5.05 6.13 0.11
CA ALA A 127 -3.99 6.86 -0.57
C ALA A 127 -4.48 8.10 -1.33
N ALA A 128 -5.76 8.14 -1.71
CA ALA A 128 -6.31 9.23 -2.49
C ALA A 128 -6.15 10.55 -1.72
N PRO A 129 -5.66 11.63 -2.38
CA PRO A 129 -5.50 12.91 -1.72
C PRO A 129 -6.83 13.33 -1.11
N ASN A 130 -6.80 13.66 0.19
CA ASN A 130 -7.98 13.97 0.98
C ASN A 130 -8.80 15.07 0.29
N ARG A 131 -9.86 14.69 -0.43
CA ARG A 131 -10.74 15.63 -1.15
C ARG A 131 -11.52 16.54 -0.18
N ALA A 132 -11.43 16.31 1.13
CA ALA A 132 -12.09 17.10 2.16
C ALA A 132 -11.62 18.57 2.24
N GLY A 133 -10.55 18.98 1.54
CA GLY A 133 -10.14 20.38 1.43
C GLY A 133 -10.82 21.18 0.31
N SER A 134 -11.47 20.53 -0.67
CA SER A 134 -11.90 21.21 -1.91
C SER A 134 -13.39 21.59 -1.96
N SER A 135 -14.18 21.26 -0.94
CA SER A 135 -15.60 21.67 -0.87
C SER A 135 -15.81 23.06 -0.25
N ALA A 136 -14.87 23.54 0.58
CA ALA A 136 -14.96 24.87 1.19
C ALA A 136 -14.62 26.04 0.23
N ALA A 137 -13.88 25.75 -0.85
CA ALA A 137 -13.47 26.76 -1.85
C ALA A 137 -14.51 27.00 -2.96
N ARG A 138 -15.59 26.21 -3.01
CA ARG A 138 -16.65 26.34 -4.05
C ARG A 138 -17.90 27.08 -3.57
N ARG A 139 -17.83 27.69 -2.38
CA ARG A 139 -18.88 28.52 -1.76
C ARG A 139 -18.36 29.90 -1.35
N ARG A 140 -17.55 30.53 -2.18
CA ARG A 140 -17.19 31.96 -2.07
C ARG A 140 -17.32 32.61 -3.42
#